data_AF-A0AAX0KT38-F1
#
_entry.id   AF-A0AAX0KT38-F1
#
_cell.length_a   1.000
_cell.length_b   1.000
_cell.length_c   1.000
_cell.angle_alpha   90.00
_cell.angle_beta   90.00
_cell.angle_gamma   90.00
#
_symmetry.space_group_name_H-M   'P 1'
#
loop_
_entity.id
_entity.type
_entity.pdbx_description
1 polymer ?
#
loop_
_entity_poly.entity_id
_entity_poly.type
_entity_poly.pdbx_seq_one_letter_code
_entity_poly.pdbx_strand_id
1 'polypeptide(L)'
;MGARVWTDFEIRGVRYATTADAARALGVSTENVRLMLRRGRADKIGLGQSAKAMPIRIRGVDYPNARAAAKEFGVTPGAIWKALNDGRIDQIGLPQRYGVSRAMPITISGITFSSHAAADRALGFSPGYIAHAKKLGRHSALWKAVHAAVRLKRERDAQDAAAAAAEKKRVGEIEVDALPVDTRFEAALSFQRQLTGLSRHAILGRCRKAALVRARHMVWFRAWRAGMSVSEIAACTGRAEETVSAVLSRLEASGKAKRRAA
;
A
#
# COMPACT_ATOMS: atom_id res chain seq x y z
N MET A 1 52.59 -45.18 -15.48
CA MET A 1 51.15 -45.47 -15.37
C MET A 1 50.83 -45.71 -13.91
N GLY A 2 49.95 -44.91 -13.29
CA GLY A 2 49.60 -45.06 -11.87
C GLY A 2 48.93 -46.41 -11.58
N ALA A 3 49.15 -46.94 -10.38
CA ALA A 3 48.55 -48.20 -9.94
C ALA A 3 47.01 -48.15 -10.08
N ARG A 4 46.42 -49.26 -10.53
CA ARG A 4 44.96 -49.38 -10.66
C ARG A 4 44.35 -49.43 -9.26
N VAL A 5 43.62 -48.38 -8.89
CA VAL A 5 43.06 -48.20 -7.53
C VAL A 5 41.93 -49.19 -7.20
N TRP A 6 41.33 -49.84 -8.20
CA TRP A 6 40.17 -50.73 -8.01
C TRP A 6 40.34 -52.04 -8.79
N THR A 7 40.86 -53.05 -8.09
CA THR A 7 40.96 -54.45 -8.54
C THR A 7 40.16 -55.35 -7.60
N ASP A 8 39.58 -56.42 -8.12
CA ASP A 8 38.86 -57.46 -7.37
C ASP A 8 37.77 -56.95 -6.43
N PHE A 9 36.73 -56.35 -7.01
CA PHE A 9 35.56 -55.88 -6.27
C PHE A 9 34.30 -56.66 -6.67
N GLU A 10 33.33 -56.70 -5.75
CA GLU A 10 32.09 -57.45 -5.91
C GLU A 10 30.90 -56.50 -6.11
N ILE A 11 30.08 -56.79 -7.12
CA ILE A 11 28.82 -56.09 -7.39
C ILE A 11 27.72 -57.16 -7.44
N ARG A 12 26.82 -57.14 -6.45
CA ARG A 12 25.67 -58.06 -6.33
C ARG A 12 26.05 -59.55 -6.44
N GLY A 13 27.07 -59.99 -5.70
CA GLY A 13 27.49 -61.41 -5.72
C GLY A 13 28.42 -61.78 -6.87
N VAL A 14 28.66 -60.88 -7.84
CA VAL A 14 29.57 -61.14 -8.97
C VAL A 14 30.86 -60.36 -8.76
N ARG A 15 31.99 -61.07 -8.72
CA ARG A 15 33.33 -60.48 -8.66
C ARG A 15 33.82 -60.09 -10.04
N TYR A 16 34.36 -58.87 -10.15
CA TYR A 16 34.93 -58.34 -11.38
C TYR A 16 36.40 -58.00 -11.17
N ALA A 17 37.26 -58.44 -12.09
CA ALA A 17 38.70 -58.16 -12.06
C ALA A 17 38.98 -56.67 -12.27
N THR A 18 38.24 -56.02 -13.18
CA THR A 18 38.42 -54.60 -13.49
C THR A 18 37.10 -53.82 -13.61
N THR A 19 37.19 -52.50 -13.41
CA THR A 19 36.07 -51.56 -13.66
C THR A 19 35.58 -51.54 -15.10
N ALA A 20 36.42 -51.95 -16.07
CA ALA A 20 36.03 -52.07 -17.48
C ALA A 20 35.14 -53.31 -17.71
N ASP A 21 35.46 -54.43 -17.07
CA ASP A 21 34.69 -55.67 -17.20
C ASP A 21 33.30 -55.50 -16.55
N ALA A 22 33.26 -54.88 -15.35
CA ALA A 22 32.00 -54.54 -14.70
C ALA A 22 31.13 -53.58 -15.53
N ALA A 23 31.75 -52.57 -16.15
CA ALA A 23 31.06 -51.62 -17.01
C ALA A 23 30.45 -52.29 -18.25
N ARG A 24 31.20 -53.18 -18.90
CA ARG A 24 30.74 -53.95 -20.06
C ARG A 24 29.60 -54.90 -19.69
N ALA A 25 29.73 -55.62 -18.57
CA ALA A 25 28.71 -56.56 -18.10
C ALA A 25 27.39 -55.87 -17.71
N LEU A 26 27.47 -54.68 -17.11
CA LEU A 26 26.31 -53.95 -16.61
C LEU A 26 25.76 -52.90 -17.61
N GLY A 27 26.39 -52.74 -18.78
CA GLY A 27 25.98 -51.74 -19.77
C GLY A 27 26.08 -50.30 -19.29
N VAL A 28 27.06 -49.97 -18.44
CA VAL A 28 27.28 -48.62 -17.89
C VAL A 28 28.67 -48.10 -18.24
N SER A 29 28.90 -46.79 -18.09
CA SER A 29 30.25 -46.23 -18.26
C SER A 29 31.19 -46.63 -17.13
N THR A 30 32.47 -46.81 -17.45
CA THR A 30 33.54 -47.12 -16.47
C THR A 30 33.68 -46.04 -15.40
N GLU A 31 33.47 -44.78 -15.76
CA GLU A 31 33.47 -43.65 -14.81
C GLU A 31 32.34 -43.77 -13.79
N ASN A 32 31.14 -44.21 -14.21
CA ASN A 32 30.03 -44.42 -13.29
C ASN A 32 30.32 -45.54 -12.29
N VAL A 33 30.93 -46.64 -12.75
CA VAL A 33 31.38 -47.74 -11.86
C VAL A 33 32.36 -47.19 -10.82
N ARG A 34 33.40 -46.45 -11.24
CA ARG A 34 34.39 -45.85 -10.33
C ARG A 34 33.75 -44.87 -9.35
N LEU A 35 32.83 -44.02 -9.83
CA LEU A 35 32.14 -43.05 -9.01
C LEU A 35 31.30 -43.72 -7.92
N MET A 36 30.57 -44.79 -8.26
CA MET A 36 29.73 -45.53 -7.33
C MET A 36 30.56 -46.34 -6.33
N LEU A 37 31.67 -46.96 -6.75
CA LEU A 37 32.62 -47.62 -5.86
C LEU A 37 33.20 -46.62 -4.85
N ARG A 38 33.66 -45.45 -5.31
CA ARG A 38 34.16 -44.37 -4.43
C ARG A 38 33.10 -43.88 -3.44
N ARG A 39 31.81 -43.93 -3.79
CA ARG A 39 30.68 -43.56 -2.92
C ARG A 39 30.20 -44.71 -2.02
N GLY A 40 30.79 -45.91 -2.13
CA GLY A 40 30.36 -47.10 -1.41
C GLY A 40 28.98 -47.63 -1.83
N ARG A 41 28.56 -47.37 -3.08
CA ARG A 41 27.24 -47.75 -3.63
C ARG A 41 27.35 -48.75 -4.77
N ALA A 42 28.20 -49.76 -4.59
CA ALA A 42 28.49 -50.78 -5.61
C ALA A 42 27.22 -51.57 -6.01
N ASP A 43 26.35 -51.83 -5.04
CA ASP A 43 25.04 -52.46 -5.17
C ASP A 43 24.12 -51.76 -6.19
N LYS A 44 24.30 -50.46 -6.45
CA LYS A 44 23.42 -49.66 -7.31
C LYS A 44 23.90 -49.50 -8.76
N ILE A 45 25.06 -50.04 -9.11
CA ILE A 45 25.64 -49.89 -10.45
C ILE A 45 24.76 -50.62 -11.49
N GLY A 46 24.31 -49.92 -12.53
CA GLY A 46 23.51 -50.54 -13.60
C GLY A 46 22.03 -50.75 -13.31
N LEU A 47 21.49 -50.34 -12.16
CA LEU A 47 20.02 -50.37 -11.93
C LEU A 47 19.27 -49.24 -12.65
N GLY A 48 19.97 -48.40 -13.40
CA GLY A 48 19.44 -47.14 -13.89
C GLY A 48 19.14 -46.16 -12.76
N GLN A 49 18.59 -44.98 -13.10
CA GLN A 49 18.03 -44.05 -12.11
C GLN A 49 16.68 -44.53 -11.59
N SER A 50 16.63 -45.72 -11.00
CA SER A 50 15.42 -46.25 -10.37
C SER A 50 15.46 -45.95 -8.86
N ALA A 51 15.59 -44.66 -8.50
CA ALA A 51 14.91 -44.25 -7.28
C ALA A 51 13.44 -44.56 -7.55
N LYS A 52 12.89 -45.57 -6.86
CA LYS A 52 11.47 -45.93 -6.99
C LYS A 52 10.69 -44.62 -6.96
N ALA A 53 9.92 -44.39 -8.01
CA ALA A 53 9.11 -43.20 -8.16
C ALA A 53 8.29 -43.04 -6.88
N MET A 54 8.66 -42.06 -6.05
CA MET A 54 7.94 -41.84 -4.81
C MET A 54 6.63 -41.14 -5.18
N PRO A 55 5.47 -41.74 -4.88
CA PRO A 55 4.20 -41.09 -5.12
C PRO A 55 4.10 -39.85 -4.24
N ILE A 56 3.50 -38.79 -4.78
CA ILE A 56 3.39 -37.49 -4.11
C ILE A 56 1.94 -37.03 -4.17
N ARG A 57 1.37 -36.68 -3.03
CA ARG A 57 0.03 -36.11 -2.93
C ARG A 57 0.09 -34.59 -2.93
N ILE A 58 -0.62 -33.94 -3.85
CA ILE A 58 -0.70 -32.47 -3.95
C ILE A 58 -2.18 -32.09 -4.04
N ARG A 59 -2.68 -31.30 -3.08
CA ARG A 59 -4.10 -30.89 -2.99
C ARG A 59 -5.09 -32.05 -3.10
N GLY A 60 -4.77 -33.16 -2.45
CA GLY A 60 -5.61 -34.35 -2.44
C GLY A 60 -5.44 -35.28 -3.65
N VAL A 61 -4.72 -34.87 -4.70
CA VAL A 61 -4.45 -35.69 -5.90
C VAL A 61 -3.12 -36.40 -5.77
N ASP A 62 -3.11 -37.72 -5.97
CA ASP A 62 -1.90 -38.55 -5.95
C ASP A 62 -1.25 -38.62 -7.32
N TYR A 63 0.01 -38.21 -7.41
CA TYR A 63 0.82 -38.28 -8.61
C TYR A 63 1.84 -39.41 -8.50
N PRO A 64 2.11 -40.16 -9.58
CA PRO A 64 3.04 -41.28 -9.55
C PRO A 64 4.48 -40.85 -9.28
N ASN A 65 4.86 -39.63 -9.65
CA ASN A 65 6.17 -39.05 -9.36
C ASN A 65 6.14 -37.51 -9.44
N ALA A 66 7.21 -36.88 -8.95
CA ALA A 66 7.35 -35.43 -8.98
C ALA A 66 7.39 -34.83 -10.40
N ARG A 67 7.82 -35.58 -11.43
CA ARG A 67 7.84 -35.07 -12.82
C ARG A 67 6.43 -34.96 -13.40
N ALA A 68 5.57 -35.93 -13.11
CA ALA A 68 4.16 -35.90 -13.51
C ALA A 68 3.43 -34.71 -12.88
N ALA A 69 3.60 -34.53 -11.56
CA ALA A 69 3.08 -33.35 -10.87
C ALA A 69 3.65 -32.04 -11.44
N ALA A 70 4.97 -31.97 -11.69
CA ALA A 70 5.61 -30.77 -12.22
C ALA A 70 5.08 -30.37 -13.60
N LYS A 71 4.78 -31.35 -14.45
CA LYS A 71 4.16 -31.14 -15.76
C LYS A 71 2.76 -30.54 -15.63
N GLU A 72 1.95 -31.05 -14.71
CA GLU A 72 0.58 -30.58 -14.47
C GLU A 72 0.56 -29.13 -13.96
N PHE A 73 1.43 -28.79 -13.01
CA PHE A 73 1.48 -27.46 -12.42
C PHE A 73 2.36 -26.45 -13.18
N GLY A 74 3.02 -26.86 -14.27
CA GLY A 74 3.93 -25.99 -15.03
C GLY A 74 5.16 -25.53 -14.24
N VAL A 75 5.67 -26.34 -13.32
CA VAL A 75 6.84 -26.03 -12.47
C VAL A 75 7.99 -27.01 -12.72
N THR A 76 9.16 -26.75 -12.12
CA THR A 76 10.28 -27.73 -12.18
C THR A 76 10.12 -28.81 -11.10
N PRO A 77 10.59 -30.05 -11.32
CA PRO A 77 10.56 -31.09 -10.29
C PRO A 77 11.29 -30.70 -9.00
N GLY A 78 12.35 -29.88 -9.11
CA GLY A 78 13.07 -29.34 -7.96
C GLY A 78 12.20 -28.43 -7.09
N ALA A 79 11.29 -27.66 -7.69
CA ALA A 79 10.34 -26.83 -6.93
C ALA A 79 9.38 -27.69 -6.10
N ILE A 80 8.96 -28.84 -6.63
CA ILE A 80 8.10 -29.80 -5.89
C ILE A 80 8.85 -30.39 -4.71
N TRP A 81 10.09 -30.86 -4.90
CA TRP A 81 10.91 -31.39 -3.81
C TRP A 81 11.17 -30.35 -2.72
N LYS A 82 11.44 -29.12 -3.12
CA LYS A 82 11.60 -28.01 -2.18
C LYS A 82 10.32 -27.75 -1.40
N ALA A 83 9.17 -27.67 -2.06
CA ALA A 83 7.88 -27.46 -1.40
C ALA A 83 7.48 -28.63 -0.49
N LEU A 84 7.81 -29.87 -0.86
CA LEU A 84 7.63 -31.04 -0.01
C LEU A 84 8.48 -30.92 1.27
N ASN A 85 9.77 -30.58 1.14
CA ASN A 85 10.67 -30.39 2.27
C ASN A 85 10.25 -29.21 3.16
N ASP A 86 9.71 -28.14 2.57
CA ASP A 86 9.23 -26.95 3.28
C ASP A 86 7.84 -27.17 3.92
N GLY A 87 7.19 -28.33 3.70
CA GLY A 87 5.82 -28.60 4.16
C GLY A 87 4.76 -27.72 3.49
N ARG A 88 5.02 -27.22 2.29
CA ARG A 88 4.16 -26.29 1.52
C ARG A 88 3.70 -26.88 0.19
N ILE A 89 3.53 -28.20 0.14
CA ILE A 89 3.27 -28.89 -1.11
C ILE A 89 1.96 -28.43 -1.78
N ASP A 90 0.94 -28.14 -0.98
CA ASP A 90 -0.34 -27.65 -1.49
C ASP A 90 -0.28 -26.23 -2.05
N GLN A 91 0.85 -25.52 -1.90
CA GLN A 91 1.05 -24.18 -2.43
C GLN A 91 1.70 -24.15 -3.83
N ILE A 92 2.09 -25.29 -4.38
CA ILE A 92 2.72 -25.38 -5.71
C ILE A 92 1.79 -24.81 -6.80
N GLY A 93 2.35 -24.01 -7.71
CA GLY A 93 1.61 -23.41 -8.83
C GLY A 93 0.68 -22.26 -8.45
N LEU A 94 0.55 -21.90 -7.16
CA LEU A 94 -0.13 -20.65 -6.79
C LEU A 94 0.82 -19.47 -7.02
N PRO A 95 0.28 -18.28 -7.38
CA PRO A 95 1.08 -17.07 -7.36
C PRO A 95 1.67 -16.91 -5.96
N GLN A 96 3.00 -16.73 -5.91
CA GLN A 96 3.70 -16.56 -4.65
C GLN A 96 3.09 -15.35 -3.93
N ARG A 97 2.39 -15.61 -2.83
CA ARG A 97 1.89 -14.54 -1.96
C ARG A 97 3.11 -13.95 -1.26
N TYR A 98 3.70 -12.91 -1.85
CA TYR A 98 4.65 -12.07 -1.13
C TYR A 98 3.89 -11.51 0.06
N GLY A 99 4.22 -11.98 1.26
CA GLY A 99 3.57 -11.52 2.48
C GLY A 99 3.72 -10.00 2.58
N VAL A 100 2.60 -9.28 2.41
CA VAL A 100 2.52 -7.84 2.68
C VAL A 100 2.96 -7.51 4.11
N SER A 101 2.89 -8.48 5.04
CA SER A 101 3.31 -8.33 6.43
C SER A 101 4.81 -8.10 6.64
N ARG A 102 5.64 -8.17 5.59
CA ARG A 102 7.08 -7.82 5.67
C ARG A 102 7.40 -6.40 5.21
N ALA A 103 6.40 -5.66 4.74
CA ALA A 103 6.57 -4.23 4.50
C ALA A 103 6.68 -3.53 5.86
N MET A 104 7.89 -3.49 6.43
CA MET A 104 8.18 -2.72 7.63
C MET A 104 8.17 -1.24 7.24
N PRO A 105 7.17 -0.44 7.69
CA PRO A 105 7.16 0.97 7.41
C PRO A 105 8.40 1.62 8.01
N ILE A 106 8.97 2.58 7.29
CA ILE A 106 10.13 3.31 7.78
C ILE A 106 9.88 4.80 7.70
N THR A 107 10.28 5.52 8.74
CA THR A 107 10.20 6.97 8.78
C THR A 107 11.59 7.57 8.60
N ILE A 108 11.77 8.39 7.57
CA ILE A 108 13.02 9.11 7.30
C ILE A 108 12.69 10.60 7.21
N SER A 109 13.31 11.42 8.06
CA SER A 109 13.11 12.88 8.07
C SER A 109 11.63 13.31 8.18
N GLY A 110 10.82 12.54 8.91
CA GLY A 110 9.39 12.79 9.09
C GLY A 110 8.49 12.34 7.93
N ILE A 111 9.04 11.74 6.87
CA ILE A 111 8.25 11.07 5.83
C ILE A 111 8.18 9.58 6.16
N THR A 112 6.96 9.04 6.25
CA THR A 112 6.73 7.60 6.43
C THR A 112 6.56 6.93 5.08
N PHE A 113 7.37 5.91 4.82
CA PHE A 113 7.30 5.04 3.65
C PHE A 113 6.73 3.69 4.04
N SER A 114 5.97 3.06 3.15
CA SER A 114 5.37 1.74 3.41
C SER A 114 6.40 0.61 3.54
N SER A 115 7.57 0.75 2.92
CA SER A 115 8.67 -0.22 2.99
C SER A 115 10.01 0.42 2.58
N HIS A 116 11.12 -0.29 2.83
CA HIS A 116 12.45 0.11 2.35
C HIS A 116 12.49 0.28 0.82
N ALA A 117 11.87 -0.65 0.07
CA ALA A 117 11.82 -0.57 -1.39
C ALA A 117 10.94 0.59 -1.90
N ALA A 118 9.91 0.99 -1.15
CA ALA A 118 9.15 2.20 -1.45
C ALA A 118 9.98 3.47 -1.20
N ALA A 119 10.78 3.49 -0.13
CA ALA A 119 11.70 4.58 0.14
C ALA A 119 12.83 4.66 -0.90
N ASP A 120 13.44 3.54 -1.30
CA ASP A 120 14.49 3.52 -2.33
C ASP A 120 13.95 4.13 -3.64
N ARG A 121 12.76 3.70 -4.08
CA ARG A 121 12.09 4.24 -5.29
C ARG A 121 11.75 5.73 -5.17
N ALA A 122 11.19 6.15 -4.04
CA ALA A 122 10.79 7.54 -3.83
C ALA A 122 11.98 8.49 -3.71
N LEU A 123 13.12 8.02 -3.20
CA LEU A 123 14.33 8.81 -3.00
C LEU A 123 15.33 8.71 -4.16
N GLY A 124 15.08 7.84 -5.15
CA GLY A 124 15.93 7.66 -6.31
C GLY A 124 17.17 6.78 -6.08
N PHE A 125 17.11 5.82 -5.16
CA PHE A 125 18.17 4.85 -4.91
C PHE A 125 17.89 3.49 -5.58
N SER A 126 18.94 2.69 -5.75
CA SER A 126 18.82 1.30 -6.21
C SER A 126 18.03 0.44 -5.21
N PRO A 127 17.26 -0.57 -5.66
CA PRO A 127 16.51 -1.45 -4.76
C PRO A 127 17.41 -2.10 -3.69
N GLY A 128 17.05 -1.94 -2.42
CA GLY A 128 17.77 -2.50 -1.28
C GLY A 128 18.87 -1.59 -0.71
N TYR A 129 19.09 -0.39 -1.28
CA TYR A 129 20.13 0.54 -0.83
C TYR A 129 19.98 0.90 0.65
N ILE A 130 18.80 1.38 1.07
CA ILE A 130 18.54 1.79 2.44
C ILE A 130 18.60 0.60 3.40
N ALA A 131 18.05 -0.56 2.99
CA ALA A 131 18.07 -1.78 3.79
C ALA A 131 19.52 -2.28 4.02
N HIS A 132 20.37 -2.26 2.99
CA HIS A 132 21.78 -2.61 3.10
C HIS A 132 22.56 -1.60 3.93
N ALA A 133 22.33 -0.30 3.73
CA ALA A 133 22.97 0.76 4.52
C ALA A 133 22.65 0.61 6.01
N LYS A 134 21.40 0.32 6.36
CA LYS A 134 20.96 0.05 7.74
C LYS A 134 21.57 -1.24 8.30
N LYS A 135 21.51 -2.34 7.54
CA LYS A 135 22.06 -3.65 7.97
C LYS A 135 23.57 -3.57 8.24
N LEU A 136 24.31 -2.82 7.44
CA LEU A 136 25.76 -2.65 7.55
C LEU A 136 26.19 -1.49 8.46
N GLY A 137 25.26 -0.70 9.02
CA GLY A 137 25.59 0.48 9.83
C GLY A 137 26.32 1.59 9.07
N ARG A 138 26.09 1.74 7.76
CA ARG A 138 26.80 2.74 6.93
C ARG A 138 26.21 4.14 7.11
N HIS A 139 26.71 4.87 8.11
CA HIS A 139 26.26 6.23 8.43
C HIS A 139 26.25 7.18 7.22
N SER A 140 27.29 7.16 6.37
CA SER A 140 27.36 8.03 5.19
C SER A 140 26.24 7.77 4.17
N ALA A 141 25.85 6.50 3.97
CA ALA A 141 24.75 6.14 3.09
C ALA A 141 23.39 6.54 3.68
N LEU A 142 23.22 6.39 5.00
CA LEU A 142 22.01 6.84 5.69
C LEU A 142 21.88 8.37 5.64
N TRP A 143 22.97 9.12 5.79
CA TRP A 143 22.97 10.58 5.63
C TRP A 143 22.54 11.00 4.22
N LYS A 144 23.00 10.31 3.17
CA LYS A 144 22.52 10.54 1.79
C LYS A 144 21.00 10.33 1.68
N ALA A 145 20.47 9.28 2.30
CA ALA A 145 19.03 9.03 2.32
C ALA A 145 18.26 10.11 3.08
N VAL A 146 18.78 10.61 4.19
CA VAL A 146 18.21 11.73 4.95
C VAL A 146 18.16 13.01 4.11
N HIS A 147 19.24 13.36 3.42
CA HIS A 147 19.28 14.53 2.53
C HIS A 147 18.28 14.42 1.38
N ALA A 148 18.21 13.25 0.73
CA ALA A 148 17.23 12.99 -0.31
C ALA A 148 15.79 13.11 0.22
N ALA A 149 15.51 12.61 1.43
CA ALA A 149 14.20 12.70 2.05
C ALA A 149 13.81 14.15 2.39
N VAL A 150 14.75 14.98 2.86
CA VAL A 150 14.49 16.41 3.10
C VAL A 150 14.16 17.14 1.79
N ARG A 151 14.85 16.82 0.68
CA ARG A 151 14.54 17.39 -0.64
C ARG A 151 13.13 17.00 -1.09
N LEU A 152 12.79 15.71 -1.03
CA LEU A 152 11.46 15.22 -1.37
C LEU A 152 10.36 15.85 -0.51
N LYS A 153 10.64 16.08 0.78
CA LYS A 153 9.69 16.76 1.68
C LYS A 153 9.39 18.18 1.21
N ARG A 154 10.43 18.96 0.89
CA ARG A 154 10.28 20.33 0.39
C ARG A 154 9.49 20.38 -0.92
N GLU A 155 9.71 19.41 -1.81
CA GLU A 155 8.96 19.29 -3.07
C GLU A 155 7.48 19.01 -2.82
N ARG A 156 7.14 18.11 -1.89
CA ARG A 156 5.75 17.83 -1.49
C ARG A 156 5.11 19.04 -0.82
N ASP A 157 5.78 19.66 0.14
CA ASP A 157 5.28 20.85 0.84
C ASP A 157 5.02 22.01 -0.16
N ALA A 158 5.89 22.16 -1.17
CA ALA A 158 5.70 23.14 -2.24
C ALA A 158 4.52 22.79 -3.17
N GLN A 159 4.35 21.50 -3.52
CA GLN A 159 3.21 21.02 -4.29
C GLN A 159 1.89 21.22 -3.54
N ASP A 160 1.86 20.91 -2.25
CA ASP A 160 0.68 21.09 -1.39
C ASP A 160 0.34 22.58 -1.21
N ALA A 161 1.36 23.45 -1.06
CA ALA A 161 1.18 24.89 -1.03
C ALA A 161 0.66 25.44 -2.37
N ALA A 162 1.16 24.92 -3.50
CA ALA A 162 0.68 25.29 -4.84
C ALA A 162 -0.76 24.82 -5.07
N ALA A 163 -1.10 23.59 -4.64
CA ALA A 163 -2.46 23.08 -4.70
C ALA A 163 -3.42 23.90 -3.83
N ALA A 164 -3.01 24.28 -2.62
CA ALA A 164 -3.79 25.14 -1.74
C ALA A 164 -3.97 26.57 -2.32
N ALA A 165 -2.96 27.10 -3.00
CA ALA A 165 -3.05 28.39 -3.70
C ALA A 165 -3.97 28.31 -4.92
N ALA A 166 -3.91 27.23 -5.70
CA ALA A 166 -4.80 26.99 -6.83
C ALA A 166 -6.26 26.86 -6.38
N GLU A 167 -6.52 26.14 -5.28
CA GLU A 167 -7.86 26.02 -4.71
C GLU A 167 -8.39 27.37 -4.21
N LYS A 168 -7.55 28.19 -3.53
CA LYS A 168 -7.93 29.55 -3.13
C LYS A 168 -8.27 30.43 -4.33
N LYS A 169 -7.50 30.34 -5.43
CA LYS A 169 -7.78 31.09 -6.65
C LYS A 169 -9.11 30.65 -7.27
N ARG A 170 -9.35 29.34 -7.34
CA ARG A 170 -10.61 28.77 -7.85
C ARG A 170 -11.81 29.23 -7.03
N VAL A 171 -11.71 29.26 -5.71
CA VAL A 171 -12.79 29.73 -4.82
C VAL A 171 -12.96 31.25 -4.93
N GLY A 172 -11.90 32.02 -5.17
CA GLY A 172 -11.96 33.46 -5.37
C GLY A 172 -12.53 33.91 -6.72
N GLU A 173 -12.35 33.10 -7.77
CA GLU A 173 -12.91 33.33 -9.12
C GLU A 173 -14.35 32.84 -9.28
N ILE A 174 -14.92 32.13 -8.29
CA ILE A 174 -16.37 31.99 -8.18
C ILE A 174 -16.90 33.36 -7.74
N GLU A 175 -17.08 34.22 -8.74
CA GLU A 175 -17.65 35.54 -8.65
C GLU A 175 -18.98 35.44 -7.88
N VAL A 176 -18.96 35.90 -6.63
CA VAL A 176 -20.10 35.86 -5.70
C VAL A 176 -21.31 36.62 -6.28
N ASP A 177 -21.08 37.44 -7.31
CA ASP A 177 -22.07 38.26 -7.99
C ASP A 177 -23.01 37.50 -8.93
N ALA A 178 -22.70 36.24 -9.30
CA ALA A 178 -23.54 35.42 -10.19
C ALA A 178 -24.27 34.25 -9.49
N LEU A 179 -24.22 34.18 -8.16
CA LEU A 179 -24.96 33.18 -7.40
C LEU A 179 -26.45 33.58 -7.33
N PRO A 180 -27.41 32.73 -7.77
CA PRO A 180 -28.83 33.03 -7.66
C PRO A 180 -29.16 33.36 -6.21
N VAL A 181 -30.03 34.36 -5.99
CA VAL A 181 -30.38 34.96 -4.69
C VAL A 181 -30.57 33.90 -3.58
N ASP A 182 -31.16 32.76 -3.92
CA ASP A 182 -31.38 31.64 -3.01
C ASP A 182 -30.08 31.02 -2.45
N THR A 183 -29.01 30.92 -3.25
CA THR A 183 -27.75 30.29 -2.85
C THR A 183 -26.95 31.12 -1.83
N ARG A 184 -27.01 32.46 -1.90
CA ARG A 184 -26.37 33.33 -0.88
C ARG A 184 -27.04 33.17 0.49
N PHE A 185 -28.36 33.06 0.49
CA PHE A 185 -29.13 32.82 1.71
C PHE A 185 -28.84 31.42 2.28
N GLU A 186 -28.78 30.38 1.44
CA GLU A 186 -28.40 29.03 1.86
C GLU A 186 -26.99 28.94 2.43
N ALA A 187 -26.02 29.67 1.86
CA ALA A 187 -24.66 29.72 2.38
C ALA A 187 -24.63 30.33 3.80
N ALA A 188 -25.33 31.46 4.00
CA ALA A 188 -25.45 32.08 5.32
C ALA A 188 -26.15 31.16 6.34
N LEU A 189 -27.19 30.44 5.90
CA LEU A 189 -27.92 29.48 6.71
C LEU A 189 -27.05 28.28 7.09
N SER A 190 -26.34 27.68 6.12
CA SER A 190 -25.44 26.54 6.31
C SER A 190 -24.34 26.85 7.32
N PHE A 191 -23.71 28.03 7.19
CA PHE A 191 -22.70 28.49 8.14
C PHE A 191 -23.28 28.57 9.57
N GLN A 192 -24.46 29.15 9.74
CA GLN A 192 -25.06 29.27 11.07
C GLN A 192 -25.42 27.90 11.66
N ARG A 193 -25.82 26.93 10.82
CA ARG A 193 -26.06 25.55 11.25
C ARG A 193 -24.77 24.89 11.76
N GLN A 194 -23.64 25.06 11.06
CA GLN A 194 -22.35 24.53 11.52
C GLN A 194 -21.91 25.14 12.85
N LEU A 195 -22.14 26.45 13.06
CA LEU A 195 -21.79 27.10 14.33
C LEU A 195 -22.66 26.67 15.51
N THR A 196 -23.95 26.44 15.29
CA THR A 196 -24.93 26.29 16.38
C THR A 196 -25.47 24.88 16.54
N GLY A 197 -25.25 23.99 15.56
CA GLY A 197 -25.87 22.66 15.50
C GLY A 197 -27.38 22.68 15.23
N LEU A 198 -27.99 23.86 15.01
CA LEU A 198 -29.42 23.99 14.80
C LEU A 198 -29.84 23.53 13.39
N SER A 199 -31.06 23.00 13.26
CA SER A 199 -31.62 22.63 11.96
C SER A 199 -32.15 23.87 11.22
N ARG A 200 -32.29 23.77 9.89
CA ARG A 200 -32.91 24.80 9.04
C ARG A 200 -34.27 25.24 9.56
N HIS A 201 -35.15 24.27 9.85
CA HIS A 201 -36.50 24.55 10.35
C HIS A 201 -36.49 25.25 11.71
N ALA A 202 -35.53 24.93 12.59
CA ALA A 202 -35.40 25.61 13.88
C ALA A 202 -35.00 27.08 13.72
N ILE A 203 -34.08 27.38 12.80
CA ILE A 203 -33.60 28.74 12.54
C ILE A 203 -34.70 29.59 11.87
N LEU A 204 -35.35 29.06 10.83
CA LEU A 204 -36.36 29.79 10.05
C LEU A 204 -37.77 29.81 10.69
N GLY A 205 -38.03 28.89 11.64
CA GLY A 205 -39.33 28.78 12.30
C GLY A 205 -39.74 30.02 13.09
N ARG A 206 -41.01 30.09 13.52
CA ARG A 206 -41.56 31.25 14.25
C ARG A 206 -41.26 31.28 15.75
N CYS A 207 -40.41 30.38 16.25
CA CYS A 207 -40.09 30.29 17.67
C CYS A 207 -39.41 31.58 18.18
N ARG A 208 -39.80 32.02 19.39
CA ARG A 208 -39.32 33.24 20.06
C ARG A 208 -38.20 33.00 21.09
N LYS A 209 -37.69 31.76 21.21
CA LYS A 209 -36.56 31.47 22.11
C LYS A 209 -35.35 32.33 21.73
N ALA A 210 -34.75 33.00 22.71
CA ALA A 210 -33.71 34.01 22.49
C ALA A 210 -32.52 33.49 21.65
N ALA A 211 -32.10 32.25 21.86
CA ALA A 211 -31.02 31.62 21.07
C ALA A 211 -31.39 31.47 19.58
N LEU A 212 -32.63 31.06 19.28
CA LEU A 212 -33.11 30.90 17.90
C LEU A 212 -33.28 32.26 17.21
N VAL A 213 -33.78 33.26 17.94
CA VAL A 213 -33.91 34.63 17.44
C VAL A 213 -32.54 35.20 17.09
N ARG A 214 -31.54 35.05 17.97
CA ARG A 214 -30.16 35.47 17.69
C ARG A 214 -29.58 34.75 16.47
N ALA A 215 -29.70 33.42 16.41
CA ALA A 215 -29.20 32.65 15.28
C ALA A 215 -29.82 33.11 13.94
N ARG A 216 -31.13 33.37 13.93
CA ARG A 216 -31.84 33.90 12.76
C ARG A 216 -31.36 35.29 12.36
N HIS A 217 -31.24 36.21 13.32
CA HIS A 217 -30.74 37.56 13.05
C HIS A 217 -29.31 37.54 12.50
N MET A 218 -28.47 36.60 12.97
CA MET A 218 -27.12 36.41 12.44
C MET A 218 -27.12 35.89 10.99
N VAL A 219 -28.06 35.02 10.62
CA VAL A 219 -28.25 34.61 9.22
C VAL A 219 -28.61 35.82 8.36
N TRP A 220 -29.59 36.63 8.79
CA TRP A 220 -30.00 37.84 8.06
C TRP A 220 -28.84 38.82 7.88
N PHE A 221 -28.08 39.09 8.94
CA PHE A 221 -26.95 40.00 8.89
C PHE A 221 -25.83 39.51 7.97
N ARG A 222 -25.58 38.20 7.93
CA ARG A 222 -24.61 37.59 7.01
C ARG A 222 -25.08 37.65 5.56
N ALA A 223 -26.35 37.33 5.31
CA ALA A 223 -26.95 37.44 3.99
C ALA A 223 -26.87 38.88 3.46
N TRP A 224 -27.18 39.87 4.30
CA TRP A 224 -27.05 41.30 3.96
C TRP A 224 -25.60 41.71 3.70
N ARG A 225 -24.65 41.25 4.51
CA ARG A 225 -23.20 41.47 4.29
C ARG A 225 -22.67 40.82 3.01
N ALA A 226 -23.34 39.78 2.52
CA ALA A 226 -23.07 39.13 1.24
C ALA A 226 -23.77 39.82 0.05
N GLY A 227 -24.30 41.03 0.24
CA GLY A 227 -24.88 41.85 -0.82
C GLY A 227 -26.36 41.58 -1.10
N MET A 228 -27.07 40.78 -0.29
CA MET A 228 -28.52 40.64 -0.42
C MET A 228 -29.25 41.89 0.07
N SER A 229 -30.25 42.32 -0.69
CA SER A 229 -31.17 43.39 -0.31
C SER A 229 -32.12 42.94 0.81
N VAL A 230 -32.75 43.90 1.49
CA VAL A 230 -33.70 43.62 2.58
C VAL A 230 -34.93 42.85 2.08
N SER A 231 -35.42 43.18 0.88
CA SER A 231 -36.57 42.54 0.25
C SER A 231 -36.30 41.08 -0.10
N GLU A 232 -35.11 40.76 -0.61
CA GLU A 232 -34.71 39.37 -0.88
C GLU A 232 -34.64 38.53 0.40
N ILE A 233 -34.06 39.08 1.48
CA ILE A 233 -33.99 38.38 2.77
C ILE A 233 -35.40 38.18 3.35
N ALA A 234 -36.28 39.18 3.21
CA ALA A 234 -37.67 39.11 3.62
C ALA A 234 -38.42 38.01 2.85
N ALA A 235 -38.23 37.92 1.53
CA ALA A 235 -38.80 36.89 0.67
C ALA A 235 -38.33 35.49 1.07
N CYS A 236 -37.03 35.25 1.25
CA CYS A 236 -36.49 33.94 1.64
C CYS A 236 -36.97 33.48 3.04
N THR A 237 -37.33 34.42 3.92
CA THR A 237 -37.70 34.12 5.32
C THR A 237 -39.20 34.16 5.59
N GLY A 238 -40.00 34.66 4.65
CA GLY A 238 -41.42 34.93 4.83
C GLY A 238 -41.71 35.94 5.95
N ARG A 239 -40.88 36.98 6.06
CA ARG A 239 -41.00 38.05 7.08
C ARG A 239 -41.24 39.41 6.44
N ALA A 240 -41.87 40.31 7.18
CA ALA A 240 -42.05 41.69 6.74
C ALA A 240 -40.68 42.39 6.63
N GLU A 241 -40.49 43.16 5.55
CA GLU A 241 -39.25 43.89 5.28
C GLU A 241 -38.86 44.85 6.42
N GLU A 242 -39.85 45.51 7.01
CA GLU A 242 -39.68 46.40 8.17
C GLU A 242 -39.02 45.68 9.36
N THR A 243 -39.41 44.43 9.60
CA THR A 243 -38.85 43.62 10.70
C THR A 243 -37.39 43.26 10.42
N VAL A 244 -37.08 42.89 9.17
CA VAL A 244 -35.71 42.54 8.76
C VAL A 244 -34.82 43.79 8.83
N SER A 245 -35.27 44.91 8.28
CA SER A 245 -34.58 46.21 8.31
C SER A 245 -34.26 46.66 9.74
N ALA A 246 -35.26 46.67 10.62
CA ALA A 246 -35.08 47.09 12.02
C ALA A 246 -34.04 46.23 12.76
N VAL A 247 -33.99 44.92 12.47
CA VAL A 247 -33.00 44.01 13.07
C VAL A 247 -31.60 44.27 12.54
N LEU A 248 -31.45 44.48 11.22
CA LEU A 248 -30.15 44.77 10.61
C LEU A 248 -29.56 46.07 11.15
N SER A 249 -30.36 47.14 11.26
CA SER A 249 -29.92 48.42 11.82
C SER A 249 -29.46 48.28 13.28
N ARG A 250 -30.18 47.51 14.11
CA ARG A 250 -29.78 47.24 15.51
C ARG A 250 -28.44 46.50 15.60
N LEU A 251 -28.22 45.50 14.75
CA LEU A 251 -26.97 44.74 14.72
C LEU A 251 -25.80 45.59 14.23
N GLU A 252 -26.01 46.45 13.23
CA GLU A 252 -24.97 47.35 12.74
C GLU A 252 -24.57 48.38 13.81
N ALA A 253 -25.54 48.96 14.51
CA ALA A 253 -25.29 49.88 15.62
C ALA A 253 -24.50 49.20 16.76
N SER A 254 -24.88 47.98 17.15
CA SER A 254 -24.16 47.20 18.17
C SER A 254 -22.73 46.87 17.75
N GLY A 255 -22.51 46.52 16.49
CA GLY A 255 -21.17 46.26 15.94
C GLY A 255 -20.28 47.50 15.94
N LYS A 256 -20.83 48.67 15.58
CA LYS A 256 -20.11 49.97 15.62
C LYS A 256 -19.74 50.36 17.06
N ALA A 257 -20.63 50.17 18.03
CA ALA A 257 -20.36 50.45 19.44
C ALA A 257 -19.20 49.59 19.98
N LYS A 258 -19.17 48.29 19.65
CA LYS A 258 -18.10 47.39 20.11
C LYS A 258 -16.73 47.73 19.52
N ARG A 259 -16.66 48.26 18.30
CA ARG A 259 -15.40 48.71 17.67
C ARG A 259 -14.86 50.02 18.22
N ARG A 260 -15.71 50.88 18.79
CA ARG A 260 -15.28 52.14 19.44
C ARG A 260 -14.77 51.93 20.86
N ALA A 261 -15.17 50.83 21.50
CA ALA A 261 -14.80 50.49 22.86
C ALA A 261 -13.56 49.56 22.95
N ALA A 262 -13.06 49.09 21.82
CA ALA A 262 -11.88 48.23 21.69
C ALA A 262 -10.74 49.02 21.04
#